data_AF-A0A831X7V1-F1
#
_entry.id   AF-A0A831X7V1-F1
#
_cell.length_a   1.000
_cell.length_b   1.000
_cell.length_c   1.000
_cell.angle_alpha   90.00
_cell.angle_beta   90.00
_cell.angle_gamma   90.00
#
_symmetry.space_group_name_H-M   'P 1'
#
loop_
_entity.id
_entity.type
_entity.pdbx_description
1 polymer ?
#
loop_
_entity_poly.entity_id
_entity_poly.type
_entity_poly.pdbx_seq_one_letter_code
_entity_poly.pdbx_strand_id
1 'polypeptide(L)'
;MTPRRPADDAELLFWLRNMAWYHRYTEAEMVAATGLSAEEIRAACARGGIDPTHRPPREPGAPLLLLPYPGGRHPRLGFREGALDPQRDTKFSLFTPWDEASYVVVDLPEAIFCNLGLIYLAHTHLPTLWSERGIALPPVEWDRSLPHVLASQRTLPNGIAFGAHAVASERSVKMELWLHNGTDTPLRQLRAQVCVLLGRARGFDAQTNENKRLEPPRAICLGLGARRIVTEWQPLHRVWANPACPCLHADPRLPDCPPGETVRATGWLEFAE
;
A
#
# COMPACT_ATOMS: atom_id res chain seq x y z
N MET A 1 10.27 11.33 6.49
CA MET A 1 9.52 10.91 5.29
C MET A 1 9.44 12.10 4.37
N THR A 2 9.67 11.92 3.08
CA THR A 2 9.63 12.98 2.09
C THR A 2 8.18 13.44 1.93
N PRO A 3 7.85 14.71 2.26
CA PRO A 3 6.50 15.23 2.09
C PRO A 3 6.14 15.32 0.61
N ARG A 4 4.84 15.27 0.31
CA ARG A 4 4.33 15.46 -1.05
C ARG A 4 3.22 16.50 -1.09
N ARG A 5 3.58 17.66 -1.63
CA ARG A 5 2.63 18.76 -1.84
C ARG A 5 1.55 18.34 -2.85
N PRO A 6 0.26 18.53 -2.54
CA PRO A 6 -0.81 18.31 -3.51
C PRO A 6 -0.62 19.16 -4.77
N ALA A 7 -1.00 18.64 -5.93
CA ALA A 7 -0.77 19.29 -7.23
C ALA A 7 -1.62 20.55 -7.42
N ASP A 8 -2.83 20.54 -6.87
CA ASP A 8 -3.80 21.63 -6.93
C ASP A 8 -4.72 21.61 -5.70
N ASP A 9 -5.68 22.53 -5.67
CA ASP A 9 -6.62 22.67 -4.56
C ASP A 9 -7.60 21.48 -4.45
N ALA A 10 -7.99 20.87 -5.58
CA ALA A 10 -8.89 19.71 -5.56
C ALA A 10 -8.18 18.50 -4.94
N GLU A 11 -6.92 18.27 -5.30
CA GLU A 11 -6.06 17.27 -4.68
C GLU A 11 -5.79 17.60 -3.21
N LEU A 12 -5.56 18.87 -2.86
CA LEU A 12 -5.40 19.27 -1.45
C LEU A 12 -6.62 18.88 -0.62
N LEU A 13 -7.83 19.25 -1.06
CA LEU A 13 -9.06 18.91 -0.35
C LEU A 13 -9.31 17.40 -0.30
N PHE A 14 -8.91 16.65 -1.33
CA PHE A 14 -8.94 15.19 -1.28
C PHE A 14 -8.01 14.65 -0.18
N TRP A 15 -6.74 15.05 -0.17
CA TRP A 15 -5.77 14.56 0.81
C TRP A 15 -6.13 14.97 2.23
N LEU A 16 -6.63 16.18 2.45
CA LEU A 16 -7.10 16.62 3.77
C LEU A 16 -8.28 15.78 4.27
N ARG A 17 -9.27 15.46 3.42
CA ARG A 17 -10.35 14.55 3.79
C ARG A 17 -9.83 13.15 4.08
N ASN A 18 -8.94 12.63 3.23
CA ASN A 18 -8.30 11.33 3.40
C ASN A 18 -7.60 11.23 4.78
N MET A 19 -6.84 12.27 5.14
CA MET A 19 -6.08 12.37 6.37
C MET A 19 -6.96 12.62 7.60
N ALA A 20 -7.83 13.63 7.58
CA ALA A 20 -8.62 14.07 8.73
C ALA A 20 -9.77 13.11 9.08
N TRP A 21 -10.55 12.71 8.07
CA TRP A 21 -11.75 11.90 8.30
C TRP A 21 -11.42 10.43 8.52
N TYR A 22 -10.57 9.87 7.66
CA TYR A 22 -10.39 8.42 7.61
C TYR A 22 -9.15 7.99 8.39
N HIS A 23 -8.00 8.58 8.11
CA HIS A 23 -6.74 8.18 8.76
C HIS A 23 -6.51 8.82 10.14
N ARG A 24 -7.34 9.79 10.54
CA ARG A 24 -7.23 10.51 11.81
C ARG A 24 -5.84 11.11 12.02
N TYR A 25 -5.32 11.78 11.00
CA TYR A 25 -4.04 12.47 11.12
C TYR A 25 -4.20 13.67 12.05
N THR A 26 -3.19 13.88 12.87
CA THR A 26 -2.98 15.15 13.57
C THR A 26 -2.54 16.23 12.59
N GLU A 27 -2.65 17.50 12.98
CA GLU A 27 -2.15 18.61 12.15
C GLU A 27 -0.67 18.44 11.80
N ALA A 28 0.16 18.00 12.76
CA ALA A 28 1.58 17.73 12.54
C ALA A 28 1.83 16.62 11.49
N GLU A 29 0.99 15.59 11.47
CA GLU A 29 1.08 14.53 10.45
C GLU A 29 0.62 15.02 9.08
N MET A 30 -0.38 15.91 9.01
CA MET A 30 -0.78 16.53 7.74
C MET A 30 0.31 17.43 7.18
N VAL A 31 0.98 18.20 8.03
CA VAL A 31 2.18 18.99 7.69
C VAL A 31 3.28 18.05 7.17
N ALA A 32 3.57 16.97 7.89
CA ALA A 32 4.58 16.00 7.47
C ALA A 32 4.25 15.27 6.15
N ALA A 33 2.96 15.05 5.86
CA ALA A 33 2.53 14.40 4.63
C ALA A 33 2.55 15.34 3.42
N THR A 34 2.22 16.62 3.61
CA THR A 34 2.00 17.57 2.51
C THR A 34 3.14 18.56 2.31
N GLY A 35 3.94 18.84 3.34
CA GLY A 35 4.94 19.90 3.33
C GLY A 35 4.35 21.31 3.41
N LEU A 36 3.03 21.44 3.62
CA LEU A 36 2.37 22.72 3.87
C LEU A 36 2.52 23.13 5.33
N SER A 37 2.44 24.43 5.60
CA SER A 37 2.38 24.96 6.96
C SER A 37 1.05 24.61 7.66
N ALA A 38 1.07 24.61 8.99
CA ALA A 38 -0.13 24.39 9.78
C ALA A 38 -1.24 25.42 9.49
N GLU A 39 -0.87 26.66 9.17
CA GLU A 39 -1.82 27.70 8.78
C GLU A 39 -2.49 27.40 7.43
N GLU A 40 -1.71 27.02 6.41
CA GLU A 40 -2.25 26.58 5.11
C GLU A 40 -3.21 25.39 5.28
N ILE A 41 -2.86 24.41 6.13
CA ILE A 41 -3.70 23.24 6.41
C ILE A 41 -5.03 23.67 7.06
N ARG A 42 -4.99 24.49 8.12
CA ARG A 42 -6.22 24.96 8.79
C ARG A 42 -7.10 25.77 7.86
N ALA A 43 -6.51 26.67 7.07
CA ALA A 43 -7.25 27.48 6.10
C ALA A 43 -7.94 26.62 5.04
N ALA A 44 -7.25 25.61 4.52
CA ALA A 44 -7.81 24.68 3.55
C ALA A 44 -8.90 23.77 4.15
N CYS A 45 -8.72 23.27 5.38
CA CYS A 45 -9.75 22.52 6.10
C CYS A 45 -11.01 23.38 6.33
N ALA A 46 -10.86 24.63 6.77
CA ALA A 46 -11.97 25.54 6.97
C ALA A 46 -12.73 25.82 5.67
N ARG A 47 -12.00 26.11 4.57
CA ARG A 47 -12.58 26.30 3.24
C ARG A 47 -13.31 25.06 2.73
N GLY A 48 -12.78 23.88 3.00
CA GLY A 48 -13.34 22.59 2.57
C GLY A 48 -14.42 22.02 3.49
N GLY A 49 -14.72 22.68 4.62
CA GLY A 49 -15.62 22.13 5.65
C GLY A 49 -15.12 20.81 6.25
N ILE A 50 -13.80 20.62 6.34
CA ILE A 50 -13.18 19.37 6.76
C ILE A 50 -13.00 19.40 8.29
N ASP A 51 -13.96 18.80 8.98
CA ASP A 51 -13.91 18.56 10.42
C ASP A 51 -13.83 17.04 10.68
N PRO A 52 -12.86 16.54 11.50
CA PRO A 52 -12.80 15.13 11.88
C PRO A 52 -14.10 14.57 12.47
N THR A 53 -14.92 15.40 13.10
CA THR A 53 -16.20 14.99 13.72
C THR A 53 -17.35 14.85 12.72
N HIS A 54 -17.22 15.41 11.52
CA HIS A 54 -18.27 15.43 10.49
C HIS A 54 -17.96 14.53 9.29
N ARG A 55 -17.27 13.40 9.53
CA ARG A 55 -17.04 12.39 8.50
C ARG A 55 -18.37 11.79 8.02
N PRO A 56 -18.58 11.62 6.70
CA PRO A 56 -19.74 10.89 6.19
C PRO A 56 -19.74 9.42 6.65
N PRO A 57 -20.89 8.88 7.11
CA PRO A 57 -21.00 7.46 7.47
C PRO A 57 -20.82 6.57 6.24
N ARG A 58 -20.40 5.32 6.47
CA ARG A 58 -20.36 4.32 5.40
C ARG A 58 -21.75 3.70 5.23
N GLU A 59 -22.25 3.66 4.01
CA GLU A 59 -23.53 3.02 3.70
C GLU A 59 -23.52 1.52 4.05
N PRO A 60 -24.60 0.96 4.63
CA PRO A 60 -24.73 -0.48 4.85
C PRO A 60 -24.59 -1.26 3.54
N GLY A 61 -23.83 -2.37 3.58
CA GLY A 61 -23.59 -3.20 2.38
C GLY A 61 -22.70 -2.55 1.32
N ALA A 62 -22.15 -1.34 1.55
CA ALA A 62 -21.15 -0.79 0.64
C ALA A 62 -19.87 -1.64 0.63
N PRO A 63 -19.08 -1.61 -0.46
CA PRO A 63 -17.74 -2.14 -0.44
C PRO A 63 -16.89 -1.55 0.70
N LEU A 64 -15.83 -2.25 1.08
CA LEU A 64 -14.82 -1.74 2.01
C LEU A 64 -14.27 -0.41 1.50
N LEU A 65 -13.96 0.48 2.43
CA LEU A 65 -13.32 1.74 2.09
C LEU A 65 -11.86 1.47 1.72
N LEU A 66 -11.52 1.86 0.49
CA LEU A 66 -10.20 1.71 -0.12
C LEU A 66 -9.69 3.12 -0.46
N LEU A 67 -8.55 3.53 0.12
CA LEU A 67 -7.97 4.86 -0.10
C LEU A 67 -6.45 4.78 -0.24
N PRO A 68 -5.80 5.63 -1.06
CA PRO A 68 -4.35 5.78 -1.03
C PRO A 68 -3.85 6.12 0.38
N TYR A 69 -2.72 5.53 0.79
CA TYR A 69 -2.13 5.86 2.08
C TYR A 69 -1.50 7.28 2.02
N PRO A 70 -1.77 8.20 2.97
CA PRO A 70 -1.34 9.60 2.81
C PRO A 70 0.17 9.86 2.81
N GLY A 71 0.98 8.96 3.35
CA GLY A 71 2.38 9.25 3.67
C GLY A 71 2.50 10.14 4.92
N GLY A 72 3.67 10.71 5.21
CA GLY A 72 3.91 11.53 6.42
C GLY A 72 3.92 10.77 7.76
N ARG A 73 3.08 9.74 7.91
CA ARG A 73 3.08 8.79 9.04
C ARG A 73 3.76 7.50 8.61
N HIS A 74 4.67 6.98 9.42
CA HIS A 74 5.32 5.70 9.13
C HIS A 74 4.30 4.55 9.12
N PRO A 75 4.24 3.71 8.07
CA PRO A 75 3.23 2.66 7.96
C PRO A 75 3.57 1.44 8.82
N ARG A 76 4.86 1.17 9.08
CA ARG A 76 5.28 0.12 10.03
C ARG A 76 5.25 0.63 11.47
N LEU A 77 4.82 -0.22 12.40
CA LEU A 77 4.89 0.06 13.84
C LEU A 77 6.34 -0.04 14.35
N GLY A 78 7.02 -1.14 14.02
CA GLY A 78 8.46 -1.39 14.26
C GLY A 78 9.22 -1.80 13.01
N PHE A 79 10.49 -2.19 13.18
CA PHE A 79 11.43 -2.49 12.09
C PHE A 79 11.49 -1.33 11.06
N ARG A 80 11.66 -0.11 11.57
CA ARG A 80 11.63 1.13 10.77
C ARG A 80 12.95 1.38 10.04
N GLU A 81 14.05 0.91 10.62
CA GLU A 81 15.37 0.86 10.01
C GLU A 81 15.39 0.06 8.71
N GLY A 82 14.51 -0.95 8.59
CA GLY A 82 14.34 -1.73 7.38
C GLY A 82 13.39 -1.12 6.35
N ALA A 83 12.90 0.11 6.56
CA ALA A 83 12.13 0.91 5.61
C ALA A 83 12.26 2.40 5.90
N LEU A 84 13.44 2.95 5.62
CA LEU A 84 13.67 4.38 5.72
C LEU A 84 12.89 5.10 4.62
N ASP A 85 12.30 6.23 4.95
CA ASP A 85 11.53 7.06 3.99
C ASP A 85 10.56 6.29 3.07
N PRO A 86 9.53 5.62 3.62
CA PRO A 86 8.59 4.85 2.82
C PRO A 86 7.76 5.75 1.89
N GLN A 87 7.71 5.37 0.62
CA GLN A 87 6.97 6.05 -0.43
C GLN A 87 5.49 5.68 -0.36
N ARG A 88 4.59 6.62 -0.67
CA ARG A 88 3.13 6.35 -0.69
C ARG A 88 2.62 5.76 -2.00
N ASP A 89 3.44 5.79 -3.04
CA ASP A 89 3.15 5.45 -4.45
C ASP A 89 2.44 4.11 -4.65
N THR A 90 2.83 3.13 -3.84
CA THR A 90 2.36 1.74 -3.91
C THR A 90 1.53 1.35 -2.70
N LYS A 91 1.17 2.32 -1.85
CA LYS A 91 0.50 2.04 -0.57
C LYS A 91 -0.93 2.51 -0.60
N PHE A 92 -1.83 1.60 -0.23
CA PHE A 92 -3.22 1.93 0.04
C PHE A 92 -3.63 1.41 1.41
N SER A 93 -4.64 2.04 1.98
CA SER A 93 -5.31 1.62 3.19
C SER A 93 -6.61 0.91 2.84
N LEU A 94 -6.83 -0.24 3.48
CA LEU A 94 -8.10 -0.94 3.46
C LEU A 94 -8.69 -0.91 4.88
N PHE A 95 -9.81 -0.23 5.05
CA PHE A 95 -10.44 -0.05 6.35
C PHE A 95 -11.21 -1.29 6.77
N THR A 96 -11.07 -1.67 8.04
CA THR A 96 -11.69 -2.88 8.57
C THR A 96 -13.21 -2.70 8.69
N PRO A 97 -14.01 -3.77 8.53
CA PRO A 97 -15.46 -3.70 8.70
C PRO A 97 -15.90 -3.61 10.17
N TRP A 98 -14.97 -3.80 11.12
CA TRP A 98 -15.28 -3.90 12.55
C TRP A 98 -15.09 -2.60 13.33
N ASP A 99 -14.22 -1.72 12.86
CA ASP A 99 -13.88 -0.43 13.50
C ASP A 99 -13.51 0.57 12.40
N GLU A 100 -14.27 1.65 12.31
CA GLU A 100 -14.14 2.66 11.25
C GLU A 100 -12.84 3.46 11.30
N ALA A 101 -12.11 3.42 12.42
CA ALA A 101 -10.80 4.02 12.59
C ALA A 101 -9.64 3.03 12.33
N SER A 102 -9.95 1.74 12.22
CA SER A 102 -8.95 0.69 12.02
C SER A 102 -8.79 0.36 10.54
N TYR A 103 -7.55 0.20 10.10
CA TYR A 103 -7.21 -0.14 8.72
C TYR A 103 -5.90 -0.91 8.64
N VAL A 104 -5.70 -1.66 7.56
CA VAL A 104 -4.38 -2.18 7.18
C VAL A 104 -3.78 -1.31 6.09
N VAL A 105 -2.46 -1.22 6.04
CA VAL A 105 -1.76 -0.60 4.89
C VAL A 105 -1.19 -1.72 4.04
N VAL A 106 -1.60 -1.78 2.77
CA VAL A 106 -1.07 -2.74 1.80
C VAL A 106 -0.03 -2.02 0.94
N ASP A 107 1.17 -2.58 0.87
CA ASP A 107 2.25 -2.12 -0.02
C ASP A 107 2.31 -3.04 -1.25
N LEU A 108 1.76 -2.56 -2.37
CA LEU A 108 1.51 -3.31 -3.58
C LEU A 108 2.18 -2.66 -4.81
N PRO A 109 3.37 -3.14 -5.22
CA PRO A 109 4.28 -3.99 -4.46
C PRO A 109 5.21 -3.18 -3.54
N GLU A 110 5.72 -3.81 -2.49
CA GLU A 110 6.82 -3.28 -1.67
C GLU A 110 8.16 -3.36 -2.39
N ALA A 111 8.42 -4.48 -3.08
CA ALA A 111 9.65 -4.72 -3.82
C ALA A 111 9.41 -5.58 -5.06
N ILE A 112 10.21 -5.41 -6.10
CA ILE A 112 10.20 -6.26 -7.30
C ILE A 112 11.62 -6.71 -7.61
N PHE A 113 11.79 -8.02 -7.84
CA PHE A 113 13.05 -8.64 -8.21
C PHE A 113 12.91 -9.43 -9.51
N CYS A 114 14.00 -9.50 -10.28
CA CYS A 114 14.16 -10.41 -11.42
C CYS A 114 15.62 -10.86 -11.54
N ASN A 115 15.98 -11.48 -12.66
CA ASN A 115 17.36 -11.84 -13.03
C ASN A 115 18.32 -10.64 -13.11
N LEU A 116 17.81 -9.40 -13.20
CA LEU A 116 18.63 -8.18 -13.12
C LEU A 116 18.93 -7.75 -11.68
N GLY A 117 18.30 -8.35 -10.67
CA GLY A 117 18.42 -7.94 -9.26
C GLY A 117 17.14 -7.27 -8.73
N LEU A 118 17.30 -6.35 -7.78
CA LEU A 118 16.22 -5.55 -7.20
C LEU A 118 15.91 -4.35 -8.11
N ILE A 119 14.79 -4.40 -8.81
CA ILE A 119 14.42 -3.38 -9.81
C ILE A 119 13.47 -2.32 -9.26
N TYR A 120 12.87 -2.54 -8.10
CA TYR A 120 12.04 -1.55 -7.42
C TYR A 120 11.94 -1.84 -5.93
N LEU A 121 11.97 -0.77 -5.11
CA LEU A 121 11.74 -0.82 -3.67
C LEU A 121 10.95 0.43 -3.26
N ALA A 122 9.86 0.24 -2.51
CA ALA A 122 8.92 1.31 -2.12
C ALA A 122 9.38 2.12 -0.90
N HIS A 123 10.67 2.03 -0.55
CA HIS A 123 11.33 2.71 0.56
C HIS A 123 12.84 2.68 0.36
N THR A 124 13.59 3.42 1.17
CA THR A 124 15.05 3.39 1.23
C THR A 124 15.51 2.35 2.25
N HIS A 125 16.28 1.36 1.84
CA HIS A 125 16.93 0.40 2.74
C HIS A 125 18.02 -0.38 2.00
N LEU A 126 17.65 -1.01 0.88
CA LEU A 126 18.56 -1.73 0.00
C LEU A 126 18.71 -1.01 -1.35
N PRO A 127 19.90 -1.04 -1.97
CA PRO A 127 20.10 -0.46 -3.27
C PRO A 127 19.30 -1.22 -4.34
N THR A 128 18.50 -0.47 -5.09
CA THR A 128 17.93 -0.89 -6.38
C THR A 128 18.91 -0.60 -7.52
N LEU A 129 18.71 -1.21 -8.68
CA LEU A 129 19.45 -0.89 -9.91
C LEU A 129 19.52 0.62 -10.23
N TRP A 130 18.49 1.38 -9.83
CA TRP A 130 18.37 2.80 -10.10
C TRP A 130 19.14 3.63 -9.09
N SER A 131 19.00 3.32 -7.80
CA SER A 131 19.70 4.04 -6.73
C SER A 131 21.22 3.83 -6.79
N GLU A 132 21.70 2.66 -7.24
CA GLU A 132 23.13 2.45 -7.49
C GLU A 132 23.69 3.36 -8.58
N ARG A 133 22.83 3.80 -9.50
CA ARG A 133 23.17 4.73 -10.59
C ARG A 133 22.85 6.19 -10.22
N GLY A 134 22.45 6.46 -8.98
CA GLY A 134 22.02 7.79 -8.55
C GLY A 134 20.73 8.30 -9.20
N ILE A 135 19.92 7.40 -9.78
CA ILE A 135 18.66 7.75 -10.45
C ILE A 135 17.53 7.74 -9.42
N ALA A 136 16.98 8.92 -9.13
CA ALA A 136 15.74 9.05 -8.36
C ALA A 136 14.53 8.80 -9.27
N LEU A 137 13.64 7.91 -8.85
CA LEU A 137 12.38 7.66 -9.56
C LEU A 137 11.36 8.75 -9.18
N PRO A 138 10.66 9.37 -10.15
CA PRO A 138 9.67 10.40 -9.84
C PRO A 138 8.49 9.81 -9.07
N PRO A 139 7.82 10.59 -8.20
CA PRO A 139 6.64 10.12 -7.48
C PRO A 139 5.48 9.83 -8.44
N VAL A 140 4.68 8.82 -8.12
CA VAL A 140 3.39 8.57 -8.76
C VAL A 140 2.27 8.55 -7.72
N GLU A 141 1.05 8.80 -8.18
CA GLU A 141 -0.17 8.66 -7.38
C GLU A 141 -1.05 7.54 -7.93
N TRP A 142 -1.88 6.98 -7.06
CA TRP A 142 -2.93 6.08 -7.49
C TRP A 142 -3.97 6.82 -8.33
N ASP A 143 -4.39 6.22 -9.43
CA ASP A 143 -5.61 6.58 -10.12
C ASP A 143 -6.83 6.17 -9.27
N ARG A 144 -7.73 7.14 -9.09
CA ARG A 144 -8.91 7.11 -8.22
C ARG A 144 -10.19 7.44 -9.00
N SER A 145 -10.13 7.34 -10.33
CA SER A 145 -11.20 7.76 -11.24
C SER A 145 -12.48 6.92 -11.11
N LEU A 146 -12.35 5.68 -10.64
CA LEU A 146 -13.47 4.77 -10.43
C LEU A 146 -13.73 4.54 -8.94
N PRO A 147 -15.00 4.47 -8.50
CA PRO A 147 -15.32 4.21 -7.11
C PRO A 147 -14.86 2.81 -6.71
N HIS A 148 -14.33 2.69 -5.49
CA HIS A 148 -13.86 1.41 -4.91
C HIS A 148 -12.72 0.72 -5.68
N VAL A 149 -12.10 1.42 -6.64
CA VAL A 149 -10.98 0.94 -7.43
C VAL A 149 -9.80 1.86 -7.24
N LEU A 150 -8.61 1.28 -7.07
CA LEU A 150 -7.34 1.99 -7.23
C LEU A 150 -6.53 1.31 -8.32
N ALA A 151 -5.93 2.11 -9.20
CA ALA A 151 -4.98 1.63 -10.19
C ALA A 151 -3.66 2.41 -10.09
N SER A 152 -2.53 1.76 -10.34
CA SER A 152 -1.23 2.42 -10.39
C SER A 152 -0.41 1.91 -11.55
N GLN A 153 0.49 2.77 -12.03
CA GLN A 153 1.45 2.41 -13.06
C GLN A 153 2.75 3.19 -12.85
N ARG A 154 3.87 2.52 -13.08
CA ARG A 154 5.20 3.10 -13.12
C ARG A 154 5.99 2.50 -14.27
N THR A 155 6.69 3.36 -15.01
CA THR A 155 7.72 2.93 -15.98
C THR A 155 9.10 3.22 -15.38
N LEU A 156 9.97 2.21 -15.40
CA LEU A 156 11.35 2.29 -14.96
C LEU A 156 12.26 2.80 -16.08
N PRO A 157 13.46 3.34 -15.77
CA PRO A 157 14.34 3.97 -16.77
C PRO A 157 14.75 3.10 -17.96
N ASN A 158 14.71 1.77 -17.83
CA ASN A 158 15.03 0.84 -18.93
C ASN A 158 13.79 0.37 -19.72
N GLY A 159 12.62 0.97 -19.51
CA GLY A 159 11.39 0.62 -20.21
C GLY A 159 10.56 -0.48 -19.57
N ILE A 160 11.04 -1.15 -18.50
CA ILE A 160 10.19 -2.07 -17.72
C ILE A 160 9.07 -1.24 -17.08
N ALA A 161 7.82 -1.64 -17.27
CA ALA A 161 6.69 -1.02 -16.61
C ALA A 161 5.99 -2.02 -15.68
N PHE A 162 5.43 -1.54 -14.58
CA PHE A 162 4.60 -2.36 -13.71
C PHE A 162 3.45 -1.53 -13.16
N GLY A 163 2.43 -2.20 -12.67
CA GLY A 163 1.28 -1.55 -12.08
C GLY A 163 0.44 -2.51 -11.27
N ALA A 164 -0.53 -1.94 -10.55
CA ALA A 164 -1.42 -2.69 -9.72
C ALA A 164 -2.87 -2.22 -9.88
N HIS A 165 -3.80 -3.14 -9.67
CA HIS A 165 -5.22 -2.85 -9.54
C HIS A 165 -5.73 -3.40 -8.23
N ALA A 166 -6.51 -2.62 -7.49
CA ALA A 166 -7.17 -3.02 -6.26
C ALA A 166 -8.67 -2.69 -6.37
N VAL A 167 -9.53 -3.68 -6.17
CA VAL A 167 -10.99 -3.54 -6.29
C VAL A 167 -11.64 -4.04 -5.01
N ALA A 168 -12.27 -3.14 -4.25
CA ALA A 168 -12.91 -3.49 -2.99
C ALA A 168 -14.29 -4.14 -3.22
N SER A 169 -14.59 -5.14 -2.40
CA SER A 169 -15.91 -5.73 -2.19
C SER A 169 -16.36 -5.46 -0.75
N GLU A 170 -17.52 -5.96 -0.32
CA GLU A 170 -18.04 -5.77 1.05
C GLU A 170 -17.09 -6.25 2.16
N ARG A 171 -16.27 -7.28 1.88
CA ARG A 171 -15.42 -7.94 2.90
C ARG A 171 -13.98 -8.15 2.48
N SER A 172 -13.62 -7.77 1.27
CA SER A 172 -12.29 -8.04 0.74
C SER A 172 -11.84 -7.00 -0.28
N VAL A 173 -10.60 -7.14 -0.74
CA VAL A 173 -10.09 -6.47 -1.94
C VAL A 173 -9.46 -7.51 -2.87
N LYS A 174 -9.87 -7.48 -4.14
CA LYS A 174 -9.17 -8.18 -5.22
C LYS A 174 -7.99 -7.34 -5.65
N MET A 175 -6.82 -7.95 -5.77
CA MET A 175 -5.61 -7.28 -6.20
C MET A 175 -5.06 -7.94 -7.47
N GLU A 176 -4.46 -7.14 -8.34
CA GLU A 176 -3.64 -7.60 -9.46
C GLU A 176 -2.31 -6.86 -9.40
N LEU A 177 -1.22 -7.56 -9.70
CA LEU A 177 0.09 -6.99 -9.98
C LEU A 177 0.50 -7.44 -11.38
N TRP A 178 0.81 -6.49 -12.26
CA TRP A 178 1.28 -6.77 -13.61
C TRP A 178 2.65 -6.15 -13.86
N LEU A 179 3.40 -6.76 -14.77
CA LEU A 179 4.69 -6.27 -15.23
C LEU A 179 4.81 -6.45 -16.75
N HIS A 180 5.16 -5.37 -17.43
CA HIS A 180 5.47 -5.31 -18.85
C HIS A 180 6.99 -5.21 -19.07
N ASN A 181 7.54 -6.05 -19.93
CA ASN A 181 8.94 -6.03 -20.29
C ASN A 181 9.19 -5.14 -21.52
N GLY A 182 9.53 -3.88 -21.30
CA GLY A 182 9.96 -2.97 -22.37
C GLY A 182 11.44 -3.08 -22.78
N THR A 183 12.15 -4.11 -22.33
CA THR A 183 13.54 -4.39 -22.73
C THR A 183 13.59 -5.36 -23.92
N ASP A 184 14.79 -5.58 -24.48
CA ASP A 184 15.05 -6.53 -25.57
C ASP A 184 15.45 -7.93 -25.09
N THR A 185 15.54 -8.16 -23.77
CA THR A 185 15.93 -9.44 -23.18
C THR A 185 14.84 -10.02 -22.28
N PRO A 186 14.70 -11.35 -22.19
CA PRO A 186 13.71 -11.96 -21.30
C PRO A 186 13.99 -11.64 -19.82
N LEU A 187 12.95 -11.25 -19.09
CA LEU A 187 12.99 -11.15 -17.64
C LEU A 187 12.61 -12.49 -17.03
N ARG A 188 13.44 -12.96 -16.10
CA ARG A 188 13.27 -14.26 -15.44
C ARG A 188 13.27 -14.15 -13.94
N GLN A 189 12.77 -15.18 -13.27
CA GLN A 189 12.77 -15.26 -11.79
C GLN A 189 12.03 -14.08 -11.15
N LEU A 190 10.97 -13.60 -11.83
CA LEU A 190 10.17 -12.47 -11.40
C LEU A 190 9.42 -12.79 -10.11
N ARG A 191 9.69 -12.01 -9.07
CA ARG A 191 9.01 -12.12 -7.78
C ARG A 191 8.80 -10.72 -7.23
N ALA A 192 7.69 -10.53 -6.53
CA ALA A 192 7.44 -9.29 -5.83
C ALA A 192 7.16 -9.57 -4.36
N GLN A 193 7.40 -8.56 -3.52
CA GLN A 193 6.97 -8.57 -2.14
C GLN A 193 5.69 -7.74 -2.03
N VAL A 194 4.69 -8.29 -1.35
CA VAL A 194 3.45 -7.58 -1.02
C VAL A 194 3.27 -7.65 0.49
N CYS A 195 3.35 -6.51 1.14
CA CYS A 195 3.27 -6.41 2.59
C CYS A 195 1.89 -5.91 3.02
N VAL A 196 1.21 -6.66 3.87
CA VAL A 196 -0.01 -6.19 4.55
C VAL A 196 0.38 -5.79 5.97
N LEU A 197 0.50 -4.49 6.21
CA LEU A 197 0.89 -3.90 7.50
C LEU A 197 -0.33 -3.72 8.40
N LEU A 198 -0.28 -4.33 9.58
CA LEU A 198 -1.39 -4.46 10.51
C LEU A 198 -1.33 -3.45 11.67
N GLY A 199 -0.31 -2.60 11.72
CA GLY A 199 -0.07 -1.69 12.85
C GLY A 199 -1.16 -0.63 13.09
N ARG A 200 -2.15 -0.53 12.20
CA ARG A 200 -3.32 0.36 12.32
C ARG A 200 -4.65 -0.41 12.39
N ALA A 201 -4.60 -1.73 12.42
CA ALA A 201 -5.76 -2.59 12.60
C ALA A 201 -5.80 -3.01 14.07
N ARG A 202 -6.65 -2.34 14.87
CA ARG A 202 -6.73 -2.59 16.32
C ARG A 202 -6.99 -4.06 16.62
N GLY A 203 -6.15 -4.66 17.46
CA GLY A 203 -6.24 -6.07 17.83
C GLY A 203 -5.46 -7.01 16.90
N PHE A 204 -4.79 -6.47 15.88
CA PHE A 204 -3.89 -7.19 14.98
C PHE A 204 -2.47 -6.58 14.95
N ASP A 205 -2.24 -5.53 15.75
CA ASP A 205 -1.05 -4.69 15.77
C ASP A 205 0.09 -5.21 16.65
N ALA A 206 -0.07 -6.40 17.25
CA ALA A 206 0.95 -7.03 18.09
C ALA A 206 2.21 -7.39 17.29
N GLN A 207 3.37 -6.94 17.77
CA GLN A 207 4.70 -7.27 17.24
C GLN A 207 5.15 -8.68 17.68
N THR A 208 4.43 -9.70 17.19
CA THR A 208 4.70 -11.13 17.43
C THR A 208 4.25 -11.96 16.24
N ASN A 209 4.79 -13.16 16.04
CA ASN A 209 4.25 -14.12 15.05
C ASN A 209 3.31 -15.18 15.66
N GLU A 210 3.09 -15.17 16.97
CA GLU A 210 2.26 -16.18 17.66
C GLU A 210 0.80 -16.20 17.18
N ASN A 211 0.27 -15.02 16.84
CA ASN A 211 -1.08 -14.86 16.30
C ASN A 211 -1.14 -15.04 14.77
N LYS A 212 -0.09 -15.56 14.13
CA LYS A 212 -0.04 -15.74 12.67
C LYS A 212 -0.09 -17.22 12.30
N ARG A 213 -0.72 -17.51 11.17
CA ARG A 213 -0.69 -18.82 10.51
C ARG A 213 -0.20 -18.61 9.08
N LEU A 214 0.92 -19.22 8.75
CA LEU A 214 1.62 -19.06 7.47
C LEU A 214 1.46 -20.37 6.70
N GLU A 215 0.35 -20.46 5.96
CA GLU A 215 -0.16 -21.70 5.35
C GLU A 215 -0.32 -21.47 3.84
N PRO A 216 0.73 -21.73 3.02
CA PRO A 216 0.68 -21.47 1.58
C PRO A 216 -0.62 -21.97 0.91
N PRO A 217 -1.31 -21.13 0.11
CA PRO A 217 -0.90 -19.81 -0.38
C PRO A 217 -1.29 -18.62 0.52
N ARG A 218 -1.74 -18.88 1.74
CA ARG A 218 -2.32 -17.90 2.66
C ARG A 218 -1.37 -17.49 3.77
N ALA A 219 -1.36 -16.21 4.07
CA ALA A 219 -0.88 -15.69 5.33
C ALA A 219 -2.07 -15.13 6.12
N ILE A 220 -2.23 -15.57 7.35
CA ILE A 220 -3.40 -15.29 8.19
C ILE A 220 -2.92 -14.67 9.51
N CYS A 221 -3.55 -13.59 9.93
CA CYS A 221 -3.43 -13.06 11.28
C CYS A 221 -4.75 -13.28 12.03
N LEU A 222 -4.65 -13.87 13.22
CA LEU A 222 -5.77 -14.16 14.12
C LEU A 222 -5.97 -12.96 15.06
N GLY A 223 -7.20 -12.48 15.14
CA GLY A 223 -7.60 -11.41 16.06
C GLY A 223 -8.39 -11.94 17.25
N LEU A 224 -9.12 -11.03 17.93
CA LEU A 224 -10.04 -11.41 19.00
C LEU A 224 -11.26 -12.15 18.46
N GLY A 225 -11.69 -13.19 19.17
CA GLY A 225 -12.82 -14.03 18.79
C GLY A 225 -12.54 -14.78 17.49
N ALA A 226 -13.45 -14.69 16.53
CA ALA A 226 -13.34 -15.38 15.25
C ALA A 226 -12.72 -14.52 14.13
N ARG A 227 -12.39 -13.24 14.40
CA ARG A 227 -11.88 -12.28 13.41
C ARG A 227 -10.51 -12.68 12.88
N ARG A 228 -10.33 -12.57 11.56
CA ARG A 228 -9.08 -12.91 10.87
C ARG A 228 -8.83 -11.93 9.73
N ILE A 229 -7.54 -11.66 9.49
CA ILE A 229 -7.08 -10.98 8.28
C ILE A 229 -6.33 -12.01 7.45
N VAL A 230 -6.78 -12.25 6.22
CA VAL A 230 -6.23 -13.28 5.33
C VAL A 230 -5.72 -12.60 4.07
N THR A 231 -4.49 -12.89 3.65
CA THR A 231 -3.96 -12.48 2.35
C THR A 231 -3.43 -13.70 1.59
N GLU A 232 -3.69 -13.75 0.29
CA GLU A 232 -3.22 -14.81 -0.61
C GLU A 232 -2.90 -14.25 -2.00
N TRP A 233 -1.98 -14.93 -2.69
CA TRP A 233 -1.56 -14.58 -4.05
C TRP A 233 -1.36 -15.83 -4.90
N GLN A 234 -1.63 -15.68 -6.20
CA GLN A 234 -1.41 -16.71 -7.20
C GLN A 234 -0.86 -16.08 -8.50
N PRO A 235 0.27 -16.59 -9.05
CA PRO A 235 1.13 -17.62 -8.48
C PRO A 235 1.87 -17.13 -7.22
N LEU A 236 2.09 -18.03 -6.25
CA LEU A 236 2.77 -17.73 -5.00
C LEU A 236 4.29 -17.98 -5.10
N HIS A 237 5.09 -17.09 -4.53
CA HIS A 237 6.50 -17.36 -4.22
C HIS A 237 6.67 -17.94 -2.81
N ARG A 238 6.16 -17.25 -1.79
CA ARG A 238 6.29 -17.65 -0.36
C ARG A 238 5.29 -16.89 0.53
N VAL A 239 5.06 -17.42 1.73
CA VAL A 239 4.39 -16.69 2.81
C VAL A 239 5.37 -16.50 3.97
N TRP A 240 5.33 -15.33 4.61
CA TRP A 240 6.15 -15.05 5.79
C TRP A 240 5.58 -13.87 6.60
N ALA A 241 6.17 -13.62 7.77
CA ALA A 241 5.86 -12.47 8.61
C ALA A 241 7.08 -12.08 9.45
N ASN A 242 7.18 -10.79 9.79
CA ASN A 242 8.22 -10.29 10.68
C ASN A 242 7.66 -10.15 12.11
N PRO A 243 8.26 -10.73 13.15
CA PRO A 243 7.79 -10.49 14.52
C PRO A 243 7.94 -9.02 14.94
N ALA A 244 8.99 -8.32 14.50
CA ALA A 244 9.22 -6.91 14.84
C ALA A 244 8.36 -5.93 14.04
N CYS A 245 7.64 -6.38 13.02
CA CYS A 245 6.71 -5.55 12.24
C CYS A 245 5.40 -6.31 12.09
N PRO A 246 4.28 -5.85 12.68
CA PRO A 246 3.02 -6.60 12.60
C PRO A 246 2.53 -6.59 11.15
N CYS A 247 2.90 -7.62 10.38
CA CYS A 247 2.62 -7.71 8.95
C CYS A 247 2.38 -9.15 8.49
N LEU A 248 1.74 -9.29 7.33
CA LEU A 248 1.60 -10.54 6.60
C LEU A 248 2.19 -10.38 5.21
N HIS A 249 2.89 -11.41 4.74
CA HIS A 249 3.33 -11.53 3.36
C HIS A 249 2.77 -12.80 2.74
N ALA A 250 2.16 -12.63 1.58
CA ALA A 250 1.96 -13.67 0.57
C ALA A 250 2.59 -13.12 -0.72
N ASP A 251 3.89 -13.33 -0.87
CA ASP A 251 4.69 -12.71 -1.92
C ASP A 251 4.40 -13.42 -3.26
N PRO A 252 3.96 -12.73 -4.33
CA PRO A 252 3.69 -13.37 -5.61
C PRO A 252 4.95 -13.70 -6.40
N ARG A 253 4.86 -14.76 -7.21
CA ARG A 253 5.79 -15.07 -8.30
C ARG A 253 5.10 -14.75 -9.62
N LEU A 254 5.64 -13.82 -10.39
CA LEU A 254 5.16 -13.58 -11.75
C LEU A 254 5.84 -14.57 -12.70
N PRO A 255 5.17 -15.01 -13.79
CA PRO A 255 5.81 -15.76 -14.85
C PRO A 255 7.04 -15.03 -15.43
N ASP A 256 7.98 -15.78 -16.03
CA ASP A 256 9.02 -15.19 -16.86
C ASP A 256 8.37 -14.36 -17.99
N CYS A 257 8.94 -13.20 -18.30
CA CYS A 257 8.33 -12.21 -19.20
C CYS A 257 9.23 -11.95 -20.43
N PRO A 258 8.85 -12.44 -21.62
CA PRO A 258 9.56 -12.15 -22.87
C PRO A 258 9.56 -10.64 -23.21
N PRO A 259 10.47 -10.17 -24.08
CA PRO A 259 10.45 -8.80 -24.61
C PRO A 259 9.09 -8.43 -25.21
N GLY A 260 8.57 -7.25 -24.87
CA GLY A 260 7.30 -6.73 -25.36
C GLY A 260 6.04 -7.33 -24.72
N GLU A 261 6.18 -8.33 -23.84
CA GLU A 261 5.06 -9.03 -23.21
C GLU A 261 4.68 -8.44 -21.85
N THR A 262 3.50 -8.84 -21.35
CA THR A 262 3.02 -8.48 -20.01
C THR A 262 2.60 -9.73 -19.24
N VAL A 263 3.09 -9.88 -18.01
CA VAL A 263 2.77 -10.97 -17.09
C VAL A 263 2.05 -10.46 -15.85
N ARG A 264 1.31 -11.33 -15.16
CA ARG A 264 0.43 -10.95 -14.05
C ARG A 264 0.44 -11.96 -12.91
N ALA A 265 0.13 -11.47 -11.72
CA ALA A 265 -0.29 -12.26 -10.57
C ALA A 265 -1.54 -11.62 -9.97
N THR A 266 -2.40 -12.44 -9.37
CA THR A 266 -3.63 -11.99 -8.72
C THR A 266 -3.58 -12.31 -7.23
N GLY A 267 -4.07 -11.41 -6.42
CA GLY A 267 -4.14 -11.55 -4.98
C GLY A 267 -5.50 -11.20 -4.41
N TRP A 268 -5.67 -11.58 -3.15
CA TRP A 268 -6.86 -11.31 -2.38
C TRP A 268 -6.49 -10.97 -0.95
N LEU A 269 -7.17 -10.00 -0.36
CA LEU A 269 -7.08 -9.68 1.05
C LEU A 269 -8.50 -9.60 1.62
N GLU A 270 -8.76 -10.33 2.70
CA GLU A 270 -10.10 -10.51 3.27
C GLU A 270 -10.13 -10.26 4.78
N PHE A 271 -11.23 -9.67 5.24
CA PHE A 271 -11.63 -9.60 6.63
C PHE A 271 -12.68 -10.67 6.92
N ALA A 272 -12.26 -11.77 7.55
CA ALA A 272 -13.13 -12.91 7.89
C ALA A 272 -13.53 -12.87 9.37
N GLU A 273 -14.70 -13.43 9.69
CA GLU A 273 -15.19 -13.62 11.06
C GLU A 273 -16.06 -14.88 11.15
#